data_AF-A0A8D0G876-F1
#
_entry.id   AF-A0A8D0G876-F1
#
_cell.length_a   1.000
_cell.length_b   1.000
_cell.length_c   1.000
_cell.angle_alpha   90.00
_cell.angle_beta   90.00
_cell.angle_gamma   90.00
#
_symmetry.space_group_name_H-M   'P 1'
#
loop_
_entity.id
_entity.type
_entity.pdbx_description
1 polymer ?
#
loop_
_entity_poly.entity_id
_entity_poly.type
_entity_poly.pdbx_seq_one_letter_code
_entity_poly.pdbx_strand_id
1 'polypeptide(L)'
;MNGVLLTSIFVTAIDEVTVAHLGTSEGRILQVVLQRSSSYTITLANFSLGERLPVLREVSRLGDSLLFVTGNKVSQVSIKGPGCRHFLTCFRCLRVERFMQCGWCGNSCTRREECDASWNQESCSPVLTDFHPRNATLHGNTRVTLCGMSFQSRPRFPAIIDSPVTSGTHRVTVGWRNCTVLPEESLDKWPNPVPHWKEFVDVLVCGLEPKGEQEVLVPTNVVLTITEEIRNPPFYINGSSSCLGFVFVVPTVTSIHPPYGPQAGGTKVSIQGENLLAGSSRKVLINSLACPLIR
;
A
#
# COMPACT_ATOMS: atom_id res chain seq x y z
N MET A 1 16.18 -14.54 0.41
CA MET A 1 16.75 -14.56 -0.96
C MET A 1 16.82 -16.02 -1.42
N ASN A 2 15.69 -16.60 -1.81
CA ASN A 2 15.67 -17.98 -2.30
C ASN A 2 15.88 -17.97 -3.81
N GLY A 3 16.79 -18.81 -4.32
CA GLY A 3 17.01 -19.00 -5.75
C GLY A 3 18.06 -18.11 -6.43
N VAL A 4 18.86 -17.34 -5.67
CA VAL A 4 19.97 -16.54 -6.23
C VAL A 4 21.30 -16.94 -5.58
N LEU A 5 22.27 -17.37 -6.39
CA LEU A 5 23.62 -17.67 -5.91
C LEU A 5 24.43 -16.37 -5.76
N LEU A 6 24.80 -16.05 -4.51
CA LEU A 6 25.72 -14.98 -4.16
C LEU A 6 27.17 -15.44 -4.40
N THR A 7 27.97 -14.61 -5.05
CA THR A 7 29.34 -14.95 -5.49
C THR A 7 30.41 -14.05 -4.90
N SER A 8 30.02 -12.89 -4.36
CA SER A 8 30.94 -11.98 -3.68
C SER A 8 30.25 -11.19 -2.57
N ILE A 9 31.03 -10.74 -1.60
CA ILE A 9 30.58 -9.93 -0.48
C ILE A 9 31.66 -8.94 -0.08
N PHE A 10 31.26 -7.69 0.13
CA PHE A 10 32.07 -6.68 0.77
C PHE A 10 31.20 -5.94 1.80
N VAL A 11 31.70 -5.69 2.99
CA VAL A 11 30.91 -5.07 4.08
C VAL A 11 31.51 -3.71 4.43
N THR A 12 30.67 -2.69 4.53
CA THR A 12 31.06 -1.34 4.95
C THR A 12 30.18 -0.89 6.11
N ALA A 13 30.79 -0.19 7.08
CA ALA A 13 30.05 0.67 7.98
C ALA A 13 29.88 2.05 7.30
N ILE A 14 28.64 2.52 7.20
CA ILE A 14 28.28 3.85 6.72
C ILE A 14 27.44 4.49 7.81
N ASP A 15 28.00 5.52 8.46
CA ASP A 15 27.45 6.08 9.69
C ASP A 15 27.21 4.96 10.74
N GLU A 16 25.99 4.87 11.27
CA GLU A 16 25.59 3.85 12.26
C GLU A 16 25.07 2.55 11.63
N VAL A 17 25.12 2.42 10.30
CA VAL A 17 24.51 1.32 9.56
C VAL A 17 25.57 0.44 8.91
N THR A 18 25.44 -0.88 9.07
CA THR A 18 26.29 -1.85 8.37
C THR A 18 25.63 -2.28 7.08
N VAL A 19 26.32 -2.09 5.95
CA VAL A 19 25.82 -2.43 4.61
C VAL A 19 26.68 -3.53 4.00
N ALA A 20 26.02 -4.61 3.57
CA ALA A 20 26.62 -5.63 2.72
C ALA A 20 26.40 -5.29 1.24
N HIS A 21 27.49 -5.32 0.48
CA HIS A 21 27.51 -5.19 -0.97
C HIS A 21 27.78 -6.58 -1.54
N LEU A 22 26.75 -7.18 -2.13
CA LEU A 22 26.73 -8.57 -2.55
C LEU A 22 26.73 -8.65 -4.08
N GLY A 23 27.59 -9.49 -4.64
CA GLY A 23 27.55 -9.86 -6.05
C GLY A 23 26.81 -11.17 -6.28
N THR A 24 26.18 -11.33 -7.45
CA THR A 24 25.49 -12.57 -7.84
C THR A 24 26.14 -13.25 -9.04
N SER A 25 25.83 -14.55 -9.19
CA SER A 25 26.14 -15.34 -10.37
C SER A 25 25.54 -14.81 -11.68
N GLU A 26 24.53 -13.94 -11.61
CA GLU A 26 23.86 -13.33 -12.77
C GLU A 26 24.33 -11.89 -13.06
N GLY A 27 25.42 -11.43 -12.43
CA GLY A 27 25.98 -10.10 -12.69
C GLY A 27 25.19 -8.97 -12.07
N ARG A 28 24.56 -9.24 -10.92
CA ARG A 28 23.82 -8.24 -10.15
C ARG A 28 24.56 -7.84 -8.88
N ILE A 29 24.39 -6.60 -8.49
CA ILE A 29 24.82 -6.06 -7.20
C ILE A 29 23.59 -5.82 -6.34
N LEU A 30 23.64 -6.34 -5.11
CA LEU A 30 22.66 -6.08 -4.07
C LEU A 30 23.34 -5.33 -2.94
N GLN A 31 22.75 -4.22 -2.51
CA GLN A 31 23.18 -3.49 -1.33
C GLN A 31 22.11 -3.65 -0.26
N VAL A 32 22.51 -4.17 0.90
CA VAL A 32 21.58 -4.65 1.91
C VAL A 32 22.04 -4.20 3.29
N VAL A 33 21.12 -3.64 4.07
CA VAL A 33 21.39 -3.33 5.48
C VAL A 33 21.42 -4.62 6.29
N LEU A 34 22.53 -4.84 6.99
CA LEU A 34 22.70 -5.95 7.92
C LEU A 34 22.24 -5.53 9.31
N GLN A 35 21.14 -6.13 9.78
CA GLN A 35 20.61 -5.89 11.12
C GLN A 35 20.33 -7.22 11.83
N ARG A 36 20.83 -7.37 13.06
CA ARG A 36 20.73 -8.60 13.84
C ARG A 36 19.30 -8.91 14.33
N SER A 37 18.46 -7.88 14.43
CA SER A 37 17.15 -7.91 15.10
C SER A 37 15.95 -7.97 14.15
N SER A 38 16.15 -7.99 12.82
CA SER A 38 15.05 -7.98 11.86
C SER A 38 14.78 -9.38 11.29
N SER A 39 13.51 -9.76 11.21
CA SER A 39 13.04 -10.95 10.50
C SER A 39 13.14 -10.85 8.98
N TYR A 40 13.63 -9.72 8.45
CA TYR A 40 13.79 -9.44 7.03
C TYR A 40 15.01 -8.56 6.76
N THR A 41 15.63 -8.73 5.59
CA THR A 41 16.74 -7.90 5.11
C THR A 41 16.21 -6.67 4.37
N ILE A 42 16.72 -5.47 4.69
CA ILE A 42 16.35 -4.24 3.96
C ILE A 42 17.27 -4.11 2.74
N THR A 43 16.71 -4.26 1.54
CA THR A 43 17.46 -4.10 0.28
C THR A 43 17.41 -2.63 -0.16
N LEU A 44 18.57 -1.97 -0.19
CA LEU A 44 18.74 -0.58 -0.62
C LEU A 44 18.78 -0.46 -2.15
N ALA A 45 19.50 -1.38 -2.80
CA ALA A 45 19.64 -1.40 -4.24
C ALA A 45 19.77 -2.83 -4.76
N ASN A 46 19.25 -3.05 -5.96
CA ASN A 46 19.40 -4.30 -6.70
C ASN A 46 19.46 -3.96 -8.20
N PHE A 47 20.65 -3.98 -8.78
CA PHE A 47 20.87 -3.57 -10.17
C PHE A 47 21.86 -4.49 -10.87
N SER A 48 21.79 -4.53 -12.20
CA SER A 48 22.72 -5.31 -13.03
C SER A 48 23.92 -4.46 -13.41
N LEU A 49 25.10 -5.08 -13.50
CA LEU A 49 26.31 -4.48 -14.06
C LEU A 49 26.32 -4.48 -15.60
N GLY A 50 25.21 -4.85 -16.24
CA GLY A 50 25.01 -4.82 -17.69
C GLY A 50 25.23 -6.17 -18.38
N GLU A 51 26.02 -7.06 -17.78
CA GLU A 51 26.27 -8.41 -18.31
C GLU A 51 25.74 -9.49 -17.36
N ARG A 52 25.21 -10.58 -17.92
CA ARG A 52 24.75 -11.75 -17.15
C ARG A 52 25.92 -12.72 -16.89
N LEU A 53 26.98 -12.20 -16.30
CA LEU A 53 28.18 -12.96 -15.90
C LEU A 53 28.34 -12.93 -14.39
N PRO A 54 28.93 -13.96 -13.76
CA PRO A 54 29.17 -13.95 -12.32
C PRO A 54 30.03 -12.78 -11.87
N VAL A 55 29.61 -12.11 -10.79
CA VAL A 55 30.46 -11.14 -10.09
C VAL A 55 31.56 -11.91 -9.37
N LEU A 56 32.82 -11.60 -9.67
CA LEU A 56 33.97 -12.27 -9.05
C LEU A 56 34.06 -11.95 -7.55
N ARG A 57 34.66 -12.87 -6.78
CA ARG A 57 34.79 -12.78 -5.32
C ARG A 57 35.66 -11.61 -4.88
N GLU A 58 36.64 -11.21 -5.70
CA GLU A 58 37.57 -10.13 -5.42
C GLU A 58 36.86 -8.78 -5.57
N VAL A 59 36.68 -8.08 -4.46
CA VAL A 59 36.11 -6.73 -4.41
C VAL A 59 37.14 -5.81 -3.78
N SER A 60 37.50 -4.74 -4.49
CA SER A 60 38.44 -3.73 -3.99
C SER A 60 37.71 -2.44 -3.64
N ARG A 61 38.22 -1.69 -2.66
CA ARG A 61 37.69 -0.37 -2.30
C ARG A 61 38.61 0.73 -2.82
N LEU A 62 38.00 1.76 -3.42
CA LEU A 62 38.64 2.99 -3.85
C LEU A 62 37.84 4.18 -3.32
N GLY A 63 38.28 4.77 -2.20
CA GLY A 63 37.55 5.85 -1.52
C GLY A 63 36.12 5.41 -1.12
N ASP A 64 35.11 6.14 -1.62
CA ASP A 64 33.68 5.87 -1.42
C ASP A 64 33.08 4.96 -2.51
N SER A 65 33.93 4.26 -3.25
CA SER A 65 33.53 3.33 -4.31
C SER A 65 34.11 1.93 -4.09
N LEU A 66 33.37 0.94 -4.59
CA LEU A 66 33.79 -0.45 -4.69
C LEU A 66 33.99 -0.80 -6.16
N LEU A 67 35.02 -1.58 -6.43
CA LEU A 67 35.35 -2.10 -7.75
C LEU A 67 34.93 -3.56 -7.80
N PHE A 68 33.91 -3.83 -8.61
CA PHE A 68 33.41 -5.18 -8.88
C PHE A 68 33.88 -5.64 -10.25
N VAL A 69 34.26 -6.91 -10.35
CA VAL A 69 34.72 -7.50 -11.61
C VAL A 69 33.65 -8.47 -12.14
N THR A 70 33.31 -8.33 -13.41
CA THR A 70 32.38 -9.21 -14.13
C THR A 70 32.98 -9.54 -15.48
N GLY A 71 33.28 -10.82 -15.73
CA GLY A 71 34.02 -11.22 -16.94
C GLY A 71 35.36 -10.48 -17.06
N ASN A 72 35.51 -9.65 -18.09
CA ASN A 72 36.69 -8.81 -18.35
C ASN A 72 36.46 -7.31 -18.05
N LYS A 73 35.36 -6.95 -17.38
CA LYS A 73 35.01 -5.56 -17.05
C LYS A 73 35.13 -5.30 -15.55
N VAL A 74 35.61 -4.10 -15.22
CA VAL A 74 35.61 -3.56 -13.85
C VAL A 74 34.56 -2.46 -13.77
N SER A 75 33.62 -2.61 -12.85
CA SER A 75 32.55 -1.64 -12.60
C SER A 75 32.78 -0.94 -11.27
N GLN A 76 32.76 0.39 -11.28
CA GLN A 76 32.84 1.22 -10.08
C GLN A 76 31.43 1.49 -9.54
N VAL A 77 31.19 1.13 -8.28
CA VAL A 77 29.90 1.26 -7.60
C VAL A 77 30.07 2.06 -6.33
N SER A 78 29.26 3.11 -6.12
CA SER A 78 29.31 3.87 -4.87
C SER A 78 28.81 3.04 -3.68
N ILE A 79 29.48 3.17 -2.52
CA ILE A 79 29.01 2.57 -1.26
C ILE A 79 27.64 3.12 -0.82
N LYS A 80 27.26 4.33 -1.30
CA LYS A 80 25.95 4.94 -1.05
C LYS A 80 24.88 4.50 -2.06
N GLY A 81 25.24 3.62 -2.99
CA GLY A 81 24.38 3.05 -4.02
C GLY A 81 24.28 3.84 -5.32
N PRO A 82 23.47 3.36 -6.28
CA PRO A 82 23.47 3.84 -7.67
C PRO A 82 22.77 5.21 -7.86
N GLY A 83 22.26 5.81 -6.79
CA GLY A 83 21.43 7.01 -6.82
C GLY A 83 20.08 6.77 -6.17
N CYS A 84 19.11 7.64 -6.46
CA CYS A 84 17.78 7.61 -5.83
C CYS A 84 16.64 7.28 -6.81
N ARG A 85 16.89 7.40 -8.12
CA ARG A 85 15.85 7.33 -9.17
C ARG A 85 15.14 5.98 -9.27
N HIS A 86 15.71 4.91 -8.73
CA HIS A 86 15.08 3.58 -8.69
C HIS A 86 13.99 3.45 -7.62
N PHE A 87 13.87 4.42 -6.71
CA PHE A 87 12.75 4.49 -5.78
C PHE A 87 11.56 5.22 -6.44
N LEU A 88 10.62 4.43 -6.95
CA LEU A 88 9.54 4.92 -7.80
C LEU A 88 8.39 5.62 -7.07
N THR A 89 8.35 5.56 -5.73
CA THR A 89 7.28 6.17 -4.93
C THR A 89 7.89 6.99 -3.81
N CYS A 90 7.20 8.06 -3.39
CA CYS A 90 7.63 8.88 -2.26
C CYS A 90 7.91 8.03 -1.02
N PHE A 91 7.00 7.12 -0.68
CA PHE A 91 7.17 6.23 0.45
C PHE A 91 8.46 5.40 0.39
N ARG A 92 8.79 4.82 -0.77
CA ARG A 92 10.06 4.09 -0.93
C ARG A 92 11.26 5.02 -0.88
N CYS A 93 11.12 6.22 -1.43
CA CYS A 93 12.16 7.24 -1.46
C CYS A 93 12.56 7.73 -0.07
N LEU A 94 11.58 7.96 0.82
CA LEU A 94 11.84 8.52 2.15
C LEU A 94 12.11 7.46 3.21
N ARG A 95 11.81 6.19 2.92
CA ARG A 95 12.09 5.06 3.83
C ARG A 95 13.54 4.61 3.82
N VAL A 96 14.33 5.01 2.85
CA VAL A 96 15.72 4.56 2.70
C VAL A 96 16.65 5.26 3.68
N GLU A 97 17.85 4.71 3.84
CA GLU A 97 18.83 5.23 4.78
C GLU A 97 19.29 6.66 4.40
N ARG A 98 19.46 7.50 5.43
CA ARG A 98 19.78 8.93 5.26
C ARG A 98 21.10 9.18 4.54
N PHE A 99 22.08 8.27 4.67
CA PHE A 99 23.36 8.39 3.97
C PHE A 99 23.22 8.39 2.44
N MET A 100 22.12 7.89 1.88
CA MET A 100 21.84 7.93 0.44
C MET A 100 21.43 9.33 -0.04
N GLN A 101 21.04 10.23 0.88
CA GLN A 101 20.64 11.61 0.60
C GLN A 101 19.47 11.73 -0.38
N CYS A 102 18.58 10.74 -0.36
CA CYS A 102 17.39 10.72 -1.21
C CYS A 102 16.25 11.56 -0.61
N GLY A 103 15.53 12.25 -1.48
CA GLY A 103 14.28 12.94 -1.18
C GLY A 103 13.36 12.99 -2.40
N TRP A 104 12.11 13.35 -2.16
CA TRP A 104 11.06 13.37 -3.16
C TRP A 104 10.99 14.75 -3.85
N CYS A 105 11.12 14.75 -5.17
CA CYS A 105 11.15 15.93 -6.02
C CYS A 105 9.90 15.95 -6.92
N GLY A 106 8.75 16.24 -6.34
CA GLY A 106 7.46 16.29 -7.03
C GLY A 106 6.93 14.92 -7.48
N ASN A 107 7.57 14.28 -8.46
CA ASN A 107 7.16 13.01 -9.06
C ASN A 107 8.26 11.94 -9.09
N SER A 108 9.47 12.27 -8.65
CA SER A 108 10.62 11.37 -8.73
C SER A 108 11.47 11.45 -7.46
N CYS A 109 12.20 10.36 -7.18
CA CYS A 109 13.14 10.33 -6.07
C CYS A 109 14.53 10.73 -6.57
N THR A 110 15.07 11.80 -6.01
CA THR A 110 16.35 12.37 -6.44
C THR A 110 17.16 12.82 -5.23
N ARG A 111 18.43 13.12 -5.48
CA ARG A 111 19.22 13.92 -4.54
C ARG A 111 18.85 15.38 -4.67
N ARG A 112 19.19 16.18 -3.66
CA ARG A 112 18.80 17.60 -3.60
C ARG A 112 19.36 18.38 -4.79
N GLU A 113 20.59 18.10 -5.20
CA GLU A 113 21.29 18.73 -6.31
C GLU A 113 20.72 18.38 -7.70
N GLU A 114 19.91 17.33 -7.81
CA GLU A 114 19.28 16.89 -9.07
C GLU A 114 17.83 17.39 -9.21
N CYS A 115 17.34 18.20 -8.26
CA CYS A 115 15.94 18.60 -8.19
C CYS A 115 15.74 20.07 -8.56
N ASP A 116 15.01 20.31 -9.65
CA ASP A 116 14.60 21.66 -10.07
C ASP A 116 13.29 22.14 -9.41
N ALA A 117 12.65 21.27 -8.63
CA ALA A 117 11.37 21.53 -7.96
C ALA A 117 11.53 21.56 -6.43
N SER A 118 10.42 21.55 -5.69
CA SER A 118 10.44 21.44 -4.23
C SER A 118 10.93 20.05 -3.81
N TRP A 119 12.16 19.99 -3.31
CA TRP A 119 12.74 18.78 -2.74
C TRP A 119 12.30 18.58 -1.29
N ASN A 120 11.70 17.42 -0.98
CA ASN A 120 11.17 17.11 0.34
C ASN A 120 11.78 15.81 0.89
N GLN A 121 12.11 15.79 2.18
CA GLN A 121 12.60 14.59 2.87
C GLN A 121 11.79 14.19 4.11
N GLU A 122 10.71 14.92 4.39
CA GLU A 122 9.99 14.84 5.65
C GLU A 122 8.63 14.17 5.51
N SER A 123 7.97 14.31 4.35
CA SER A 123 6.59 13.87 4.21
C SER A 123 6.24 13.27 2.85
N CYS A 124 5.23 12.40 2.86
CA CYS A 124 4.61 11.89 1.65
C CYS A 124 3.10 12.10 1.69
N SER A 125 2.51 12.41 0.55
CA SER A 125 1.05 12.38 0.40
C SER A 125 0.56 10.96 0.12
N PRO A 126 -0.63 10.59 0.62
CA PRO A 126 -1.23 9.29 0.31
C PRO A 126 -1.56 9.20 -1.18
N VAL A 127 -1.65 7.98 -1.70
CA VAL A 127 -2.09 7.71 -3.07
C VAL A 127 -3.22 6.70 -3.02
N LEU A 128 -4.44 7.17 -3.26
CA LEU A 128 -5.63 6.33 -3.39
C LEU A 128 -5.72 5.81 -4.83
N THR A 129 -5.61 4.49 -5.01
CA THR A 129 -5.62 3.87 -6.34
C THR A 129 -6.97 3.25 -6.68
N ASP A 130 -7.67 2.69 -5.69
CA ASP A 130 -8.97 2.06 -5.92
C ASP A 130 -9.85 2.03 -4.65
N PHE A 131 -11.13 1.70 -4.83
CA PHE A 131 -12.06 1.46 -3.74
C PHE A 131 -13.19 0.48 -4.12
N HIS A 132 -13.73 -0.19 -3.12
CA HIS A 132 -14.90 -1.08 -3.24
C HIS A 132 -15.82 -0.90 -2.03
N PRO A 133 -17.16 -0.93 -2.19
CA PRO A 133 -17.92 -1.05 -3.44
C PRO A 133 -17.95 0.26 -4.24
N ARG A 134 -18.41 0.18 -5.50
CA ARG A 134 -18.62 1.36 -6.37
C ARG A 134 -19.93 2.09 -6.07
N ASN A 135 -20.84 1.46 -5.35
CA ASN A 135 -22.12 2.03 -5.03
C ASN A 135 -22.61 1.64 -3.63
N ALA A 136 -23.49 2.46 -3.08
CA ALA A 136 -24.11 2.22 -1.79
C ALA A 136 -25.53 2.80 -1.75
N THR A 137 -26.32 2.33 -0.79
CA THR A 137 -27.63 2.91 -0.49
C THR A 137 -27.48 4.15 0.39
N LEU A 138 -28.48 5.04 0.33
CA LEU A 138 -28.51 6.25 1.18
C LEU A 138 -28.59 5.89 2.67
N HIS A 139 -29.44 4.92 3.03
CA HIS A 139 -29.74 4.57 4.43
C HIS A 139 -28.87 3.46 5.01
N GLY A 140 -27.90 2.94 4.25
CA GLY A 140 -27.03 1.85 4.68
C GLY A 140 -25.72 2.33 5.30
N ASN A 141 -25.25 1.58 6.30
CA ASN A 141 -23.85 1.65 6.78
C ASN A 141 -22.98 0.74 5.90
N THR A 142 -22.68 1.22 4.69
CA THR A 142 -21.83 0.47 3.75
C THR A 142 -20.38 0.56 4.19
N ARG A 143 -19.70 -0.59 4.24
CA ARG A 143 -18.25 -0.65 4.44
C ARG A 143 -17.56 -0.34 3.12
N VAL A 144 -16.72 0.68 3.10
CA VAL A 144 -15.90 1.04 1.94
C VAL A 144 -14.45 0.63 2.23
N THR A 145 -13.89 -0.19 1.36
CA THR A 145 -12.50 -0.60 1.36
C THR A 145 -11.75 0.26 0.34
N LEU A 146 -10.77 1.02 0.82
CA LEU A 146 -9.84 1.82 0.03
C LEU A 146 -8.55 1.05 -0.16
N CYS A 147 -7.99 1.13 -1.36
CA CYS A 147 -6.70 0.52 -1.72
C CYS A 147 -5.77 1.62 -2.24
N GLY A 148 -4.50 1.58 -1.84
CA GLY A 148 -3.57 2.61 -2.22
C GLY A 148 -2.15 2.38 -1.74
N MET A 149 -1.42 3.47 -1.59
CA MET A 149 -0.05 3.50 -1.08
C MET A 149 0.13 4.68 -0.14
N SER A 150 1.10 4.54 0.77
CA SER A 150 1.49 5.58 1.73
C SER A 150 0.34 5.97 2.66
N PHE A 151 -0.46 4.99 3.11
CA PHE A 151 -1.50 5.28 4.10
C PHE A 151 -0.91 5.43 5.52
N GLN A 152 0.30 4.94 5.75
CA GLN A 152 0.99 5.10 7.04
C GLN A 152 2.50 5.14 6.85
N SER A 153 3.23 5.82 7.73
CA SER A 153 4.71 5.86 7.71
C SER A 153 5.37 4.61 8.29
N ARG A 154 4.66 3.86 9.15
CA ARG A 154 5.20 2.65 9.84
C ARG A 154 4.59 1.36 9.28
N PRO A 155 5.40 0.39 8.82
CA PRO A 155 4.90 -0.82 8.15
C PRO A 155 4.54 -1.98 9.10
N ARG A 156 4.60 -1.82 10.43
CA ARG A 156 4.37 -2.91 11.40
C ARG A 156 3.47 -2.48 12.54
N PHE A 157 2.16 -2.71 12.43
CA PHE A 157 1.31 -2.97 13.59
C PHE A 157 0.15 -3.90 13.19
N PRO A 158 0.08 -5.13 13.72
CA PRO A 158 -1.19 -5.67 14.20
C PRO A 158 -1.59 -4.78 15.38
N ALA A 159 -2.56 -3.90 15.20
CA ALA A 159 -2.87 -2.90 16.20
C ALA A 159 -3.50 -3.52 17.45
N ILE A 160 -2.75 -3.59 18.55
CA ILE A 160 -3.25 -3.36 19.91
C ILE A 160 -2.16 -2.59 20.68
N ILE A 161 -2.59 -1.46 21.27
CA ILE A 161 -1.85 -0.41 22.01
C ILE A 161 -0.96 0.45 21.08
N ASP A 162 -1.39 1.70 20.82
CA ASP A 162 -0.72 2.75 20.01
C ASP A 162 -0.88 2.74 18.47
N SER A 163 -2.10 2.49 17.96
CA SER A 163 -2.38 2.61 16.51
C SER A 163 -2.25 4.07 16.00
N PRO A 164 -1.46 4.34 14.94
CA PRO A 164 -1.42 5.65 14.28
C PRO A 164 -2.64 5.93 13.39
N VAL A 165 -3.44 4.91 13.08
CA VAL A 165 -4.67 5.04 12.30
C VAL A 165 -5.84 5.26 13.25
N THR A 166 -6.29 6.51 13.31
CA THR A 166 -7.47 6.93 14.08
C THR A 166 -8.39 7.76 13.18
N SER A 167 -9.64 7.95 13.56
CA SER A 167 -10.55 8.87 12.87
C SER A 167 -10.05 10.32 12.85
N GLY A 168 -9.13 10.69 13.75
CA GLY A 168 -8.46 11.99 13.77
C GLY A 168 -7.34 12.12 12.74
N THR A 169 -6.50 11.09 12.59
CA THR A 169 -5.37 11.10 11.64
C THR A 169 -5.78 10.71 10.23
N HIS A 170 -6.79 9.84 10.08
CA HIS A 170 -7.31 9.35 8.81
C HIS A 170 -8.76 9.76 8.65
N ARG A 171 -9.00 10.68 7.73
CA ARG A 171 -10.33 11.22 7.45
C ARG A 171 -10.74 10.79 6.05
N VAL A 172 -11.87 10.11 5.96
CA VAL A 172 -12.42 9.65 4.69
C VAL A 172 -13.78 10.29 4.46
N THR A 173 -13.99 10.81 3.25
CA THR A 173 -15.30 11.27 2.78
C THR A 173 -15.65 10.61 1.46
N VAL A 174 -16.95 10.42 1.24
CA VAL A 174 -17.53 9.95 -0.02
C VAL A 174 -18.60 10.95 -0.43
N GLY A 175 -18.23 11.84 -1.34
CA GLY A 175 -19.00 13.05 -1.62
C GLY A 175 -19.21 13.86 -0.34
N TRP A 176 -20.47 13.98 0.08
CA TRP A 176 -20.89 14.74 1.27
C TRP A 176 -21.01 13.89 2.55
N ARG A 177 -20.76 12.58 2.47
CA ARG A 177 -20.86 11.68 3.63
C ARG A 177 -19.47 11.45 4.21
N ASN A 178 -19.39 11.50 5.54
CA ASN A 178 -18.22 11.03 6.25
C ASN A 178 -18.20 9.50 6.24
N CYS A 179 -17.00 8.95 6.22
CA CYS A 179 -16.78 7.52 6.35
C CYS A 179 -15.84 7.30 7.54
N THR A 180 -16.37 6.72 8.61
CA THR A 180 -15.65 6.53 9.86
C THR A 180 -14.70 5.35 9.72
N VAL A 181 -13.41 5.62 9.84
CA VAL A 181 -12.37 4.59 9.72
C VAL A 181 -12.56 3.52 10.77
N LEU A 182 -12.39 2.26 10.35
CA LEU A 182 -12.50 1.06 11.17
C LEU A 182 -11.09 0.44 11.27
N PRO A 183 -10.30 0.78 12.31
CA PRO A 183 -8.92 0.31 12.43
C PRO A 183 -8.81 -1.21 12.45
N GLU A 184 -9.66 -1.90 13.23
CA GLU A 184 -9.64 -3.37 13.35
C GLU A 184 -9.87 -4.07 12.00
N GLU A 185 -10.90 -3.67 11.25
CA GLU A 185 -11.18 -4.27 9.92
C GLU A 185 -10.11 -3.93 8.87
N SER A 186 -9.39 -2.80 9.05
CA SER A 186 -8.26 -2.44 8.20
C SER A 186 -7.04 -3.33 8.42
N LEU A 187 -6.97 -4.02 9.57
CA LEU A 187 -5.90 -4.97 9.93
C LEU A 187 -6.21 -6.38 9.42
N ASP A 188 -7.45 -6.84 9.62
CA ASP A 188 -7.86 -8.23 9.34
C ASP A 188 -8.05 -8.55 7.85
N LYS A 189 -8.25 -7.51 7.02
CA LYS A 189 -8.44 -7.67 5.57
C LYS A 189 -7.14 -7.80 4.78
N TRP A 190 -5.98 -7.79 5.44
CA TRP A 190 -4.73 -8.14 4.79
C TRP A 190 -4.84 -9.61 4.32
N PRO A 191 -4.79 -9.91 3.01
CA PRO A 191 -4.99 -11.28 2.55
C PRO A 191 -3.83 -12.15 3.06
N ASN A 192 -4.01 -12.96 4.10
CA ASN A 192 -3.01 -13.98 4.38
C ASN A 192 -3.19 -15.15 3.39
N PRO A 193 -2.16 -15.60 2.66
CA PRO A 193 -0.85 -14.99 2.42
C PRO A 193 -0.86 -14.16 1.12
N VAL A 194 -0.50 -12.89 1.21
CA VAL A 194 -0.39 -12.02 0.05
C VAL A 194 0.81 -12.51 -0.77
N PRO A 195 0.67 -12.75 -2.08
CA PRO A 195 1.81 -12.98 -2.95
C PRO A 195 2.81 -11.82 -2.82
N HIS A 196 4.11 -12.11 -2.77
CA HIS A 196 5.21 -11.15 -2.57
C HIS A 196 5.16 -9.88 -3.45
N TRP A 197 4.40 -9.90 -4.56
CA TRP A 197 4.21 -8.76 -5.48
C TRP A 197 3.12 -7.76 -5.05
N LYS A 198 2.26 -8.11 -4.08
CA LYS A 198 1.21 -7.24 -3.50
C LYS A 198 1.60 -6.66 -2.12
N GLU A 199 2.88 -6.75 -1.73
CA GLU A 199 3.44 -6.19 -0.48
C GLU A 199 3.36 -4.65 -0.35
N PHE A 200 2.82 -3.96 -1.36
CA PHE A 200 2.83 -2.49 -1.46
C PHE A 200 1.44 -1.87 -1.53
N VAL A 201 0.39 -2.64 -1.28
CA VAL A 201 -0.98 -2.10 -1.27
C VAL A 201 -1.43 -1.90 0.17
N ASP A 202 -1.55 -0.65 0.56
CA ASP A 202 -2.21 -0.29 1.82
C ASP A 202 -3.73 -0.43 1.65
N VAL A 203 -4.38 -0.99 2.66
CA VAL A 203 -5.83 -1.17 2.71
C VAL A 203 -6.38 -0.40 3.90
N LEU A 204 -7.43 0.37 3.68
CA LEU A 204 -8.15 1.09 4.74
C LEU A 204 -9.65 0.80 4.60
N VAL A 205 -10.29 0.40 5.70
CA VAL A 205 -11.73 0.15 5.74
C VAL A 205 -12.40 1.26 6.55
N CYS A 206 -13.52 1.79 6.04
CA CYS A 206 -14.34 2.75 6.75
C CYS A 206 -15.83 2.43 6.59
N GLY A 207 -16.65 2.81 7.58
CA GLY A 207 -18.11 2.70 7.55
C GLY A 207 -18.77 4.01 7.18
N LEU A 208 -19.60 4.02 6.14
CA LEU A 208 -20.32 5.22 5.71
C LEU A 208 -21.39 5.63 6.72
N GLU A 209 -21.27 6.85 7.25
CA GLU A 209 -22.23 7.39 8.21
C GLU A 209 -23.60 7.59 7.54
N PRO A 210 -24.71 7.11 8.14
CA PRO A 210 -26.04 7.35 7.59
C PRO A 210 -26.35 8.85 7.64
N LYS A 211 -26.63 9.45 6.48
CA LYS A 211 -27.01 10.86 6.36
C LYS A 211 -28.26 10.97 5.48
N GLY A 212 -29.08 11.99 5.76
CA GLY A 212 -30.39 12.20 5.14
C GLY A 212 -30.35 12.42 3.61
N GLU A 213 -31.56 12.52 3.04
CA GLU A 213 -31.87 12.58 1.61
C GLU A 213 -30.98 13.57 0.84
N GLN A 214 -30.32 13.07 -0.21
CA GLN A 214 -29.55 13.88 -1.15
C GLN A 214 -29.41 13.13 -2.50
N GLU A 215 -28.79 13.78 -3.49
CA GLU A 215 -28.73 13.38 -4.89
C GLU A 215 -28.29 11.93 -5.09
N VAL A 216 -29.17 11.16 -5.73
CA VAL A 216 -28.93 9.79 -6.16
C VAL A 216 -28.41 9.84 -7.59
N LEU A 217 -27.61 8.84 -8.01
CA LEU A 217 -27.12 8.67 -9.39
C LEU A 217 -26.06 9.67 -9.89
N VAL A 218 -25.52 10.54 -9.03
CA VAL A 218 -24.39 11.40 -9.38
C VAL A 218 -23.07 10.75 -8.92
N PRO A 219 -22.07 10.57 -9.81
CA PRO A 219 -20.75 10.11 -9.41
C PRO A 219 -20.06 11.12 -8.49
N THR A 220 -19.56 10.64 -7.35
CA THR A 220 -18.89 11.46 -6.33
C THR A 220 -17.47 10.96 -6.06
N ASN A 221 -16.66 11.85 -5.47
CA ASN A 221 -15.28 11.56 -5.11
C ASN A 221 -15.23 10.85 -3.76
N VAL A 222 -14.43 9.79 -3.70
CA VAL A 222 -13.90 9.26 -2.46
C VAL A 222 -12.62 10.02 -2.16
N VAL A 223 -12.55 10.70 -1.03
CA VAL A 223 -11.37 11.49 -0.62
C VAL A 223 -10.81 10.89 0.66
N LEU A 224 -9.52 10.60 0.64
CA LEU A 224 -8.73 10.18 1.79
C LEU A 224 -7.78 11.32 2.16
N THR A 225 -7.91 11.82 3.38
CA THR A 225 -6.99 12.80 3.96
C THR A 225 -6.27 12.17 5.14
N ILE A 226 -4.95 12.26 5.14
CA ILE A 226 -4.11 11.72 6.22
C ILE A 226 -3.26 12.84 6.77
N THR A 227 -3.24 12.94 8.09
CA THR A 227 -2.39 13.86 8.83
C THR A 227 -1.80 13.10 10.01
N GLU A 228 -0.64 12.51 9.80
CA GLU A 228 0.10 11.87 10.89
C GLU A 228 0.74 12.94 11.80
N GLU A 229 0.75 12.66 13.10
CA GLU A 229 1.51 13.46 14.05
C GLU A 229 3.01 13.32 13.79
N ILE A 230 3.73 14.44 13.88
CA ILE A 230 5.19 14.44 13.81
C ILE A 230 5.72 13.73 15.06
N ARG A 231 6.09 12.46 14.90
CA ARG A 231 6.86 11.71 15.90
C ARG A 231 8.34 11.70 15.45
N ASN A 232 9.19 10.93 16.09
CA ASN A 232 10.57 10.71 15.63
C ASN A 232 10.74 9.46 14.70
N PRO A 233 9.96 9.24 13.60
CA PRO A 233 10.31 8.34 12.50
C PRO A 233 11.00 9.09 11.34
N PRO A 234 11.59 8.40 10.34
CA PRO A 234 12.32 9.07 9.26
C PRO A 234 11.46 9.97 8.36
N PHE A 235 10.13 9.79 8.30
CA PHE A 235 9.20 10.68 7.61
C PHE A 235 7.77 10.41 8.10
N TYR A 236 6.81 11.26 7.75
CA TYR A 236 5.39 11.12 8.10
C TYR A 236 4.47 11.23 6.87
N ILE A 237 3.24 10.76 6.99
CA ILE A 237 2.23 10.91 5.93
C ILE A 237 1.39 12.16 6.17
N ASN A 238 1.36 13.05 5.18
CA ASN A 238 0.52 14.23 5.20
C ASN A 238 0.04 14.58 3.78
N GLY A 239 -1.27 14.70 3.62
CA GLY A 239 -1.89 15.16 2.39
C GLY A 239 -3.24 14.52 2.14
N SER A 240 -3.75 14.71 0.93
CA SER A 240 -5.01 14.12 0.49
C SER A 240 -4.88 13.47 -0.88
N SER A 241 -5.70 12.45 -1.12
CA SER A 241 -5.85 11.80 -2.41
C SER A 241 -7.33 11.56 -2.67
N SER A 242 -7.73 11.57 -3.93
CA SER A 242 -9.11 11.30 -4.30
C SER A 242 -9.23 10.31 -5.45
N CYS A 243 -10.35 9.60 -5.50
CA CYS A 243 -10.71 8.69 -6.58
C CYS A 243 -12.20 8.86 -6.91
N LEU A 244 -12.54 8.86 -8.19
CA LEU A 244 -13.88 9.15 -8.71
C LEU A 244 -14.71 7.87 -8.89
N GLY A 245 -16.03 8.03 -8.98
CA GLY A 245 -16.94 6.98 -9.46
C GLY A 245 -17.74 6.26 -8.39
N PHE A 246 -17.86 6.83 -7.19
CA PHE A 246 -18.78 6.31 -6.18
C PHE A 246 -20.19 6.84 -6.42
N VAL A 247 -21.20 5.96 -6.46
CA VAL A 247 -22.58 6.33 -6.77
C VAL A 247 -23.55 5.88 -5.67
N PHE A 248 -24.40 6.79 -5.19
CA PHE A 248 -25.53 6.41 -4.34
C PHE A 248 -26.71 5.94 -5.20
N VAL A 249 -27.30 4.81 -4.83
CA VAL A 249 -28.39 4.16 -5.57
C VAL A 249 -29.52 3.73 -4.64
N VAL A 250 -30.73 3.65 -5.19
CA VAL A 250 -31.89 3.08 -4.49
C VAL A 250 -32.12 1.67 -5.02
N PRO A 251 -32.08 0.63 -4.17
CA PRO A 251 -32.42 -0.72 -4.57
C PRO A 251 -33.93 -0.87 -4.75
N THR A 252 -34.36 -1.47 -5.86
CA THR A 252 -35.77 -1.74 -6.14
C THR A 252 -35.96 -3.23 -6.38
N VAL A 253 -36.95 -3.83 -5.73
CA VAL A 253 -37.34 -5.23 -5.98
C VAL A 253 -38.54 -5.22 -6.93
N THR A 254 -38.41 -5.86 -8.08
CA THR A 254 -39.47 -5.94 -9.09
C THR A 254 -40.25 -7.24 -9.02
N SER A 255 -39.59 -8.36 -8.69
CA SER A 255 -40.26 -9.65 -8.57
C SER A 255 -39.54 -10.62 -7.64
N ILE A 256 -40.32 -11.57 -7.11
CA ILE A 256 -39.85 -12.65 -6.23
C ILE A 256 -40.46 -13.95 -6.75
N HIS A 257 -39.63 -14.97 -6.99
CA HIS A 257 -40.06 -16.26 -7.54
C HIS A 257 -39.38 -17.46 -6.86
N PRO A 258 -40.11 -18.51 -6.45
CA PRO A 258 -41.57 -18.61 -6.46
C PRO A 258 -42.22 -17.72 -5.38
N PRO A 259 -43.50 -17.31 -5.55
CA PRO A 259 -44.19 -16.47 -4.58
C PRO A 259 -44.70 -17.24 -3.35
N TYR A 260 -44.57 -18.57 -3.32
CA TYR A 260 -45.00 -19.43 -2.22
C TYR A 260 -44.03 -20.59 -2.01
N GLY A 261 -44.07 -21.19 -0.82
CA GLY A 261 -43.26 -22.34 -0.44
C GLY A 261 -43.77 -23.00 0.85
N PRO A 262 -43.31 -24.21 1.20
CA PRO A 262 -43.68 -24.89 2.44
C PRO A 262 -43.28 -24.09 3.68
N GLN A 263 -44.10 -24.16 4.73
CA GLN A 263 -43.83 -23.53 6.04
C GLN A 263 -42.52 -24.03 6.68
N ALA A 264 -42.08 -25.25 6.33
CA ALA A 264 -40.80 -25.80 6.78
C ALA A 264 -39.58 -25.03 6.26
N GLY A 265 -39.73 -24.17 5.24
CA GLY A 265 -38.64 -23.41 4.64
C GLY A 265 -37.89 -24.18 3.55
N GLY A 266 -36.65 -23.76 3.26
CA GLY A 266 -35.79 -24.39 2.25
C GLY A 266 -36.14 -24.05 0.78
N THR A 267 -37.17 -23.24 0.56
CA THR A 267 -37.53 -22.77 -0.80
C THR A 267 -36.44 -21.86 -1.33
N LYS A 268 -35.89 -22.18 -2.51
CA LYS A 268 -34.96 -21.29 -3.21
C LYS A 268 -35.75 -20.16 -3.85
N VAL A 269 -35.58 -18.96 -3.31
CA VAL A 269 -36.28 -17.76 -3.78
C VAL A 269 -35.31 -16.91 -4.61
N SER A 270 -35.74 -16.56 -5.82
CA SER A 270 -35.05 -15.62 -6.71
C SER A 270 -35.69 -14.25 -6.58
N ILE A 271 -34.89 -13.23 -6.26
CA ILE A 271 -35.31 -11.84 -6.16
C ILE A 271 -34.73 -11.11 -7.38
N GLN A 272 -35.59 -10.48 -8.17
CA GLN A 272 -35.18 -9.65 -9.30
C GLN A 272 -35.49 -8.18 -9.01
N GLY A 273 -34.72 -7.30 -9.65
CA GLY A 273 -34.83 -5.87 -9.43
C GLY A 273 -33.56 -5.14 -9.84
N GLU A 274 -33.46 -3.87 -9.45
CA GLU A 274 -32.33 -3.01 -9.77
C GLU A 274 -31.51 -2.69 -8.52
N ASN A 275 -30.19 -2.49 -8.70
CA ASN A 275 -29.27 -2.09 -7.64
C ASN A 275 -29.28 -2.99 -6.38
N LEU A 276 -29.79 -4.22 -6.48
CA LEU A 276 -29.86 -5.17 -5.37
C LEU A 276 -28.48 -5.58 -4.83
N LEU A 277 -27.43 -5.35 -5.62
CA LEU A 277 -26.05 -5.60 -5.25
C LEU A 277 -25.34 -4.36 -4.67
N ALA A 278 -26.06 -3.26 -4.43
CA ALA A 278 -25.46 -2.06 -3.85
C ALA A 278 -24.87 -2.31 -2.45
N GLY A 279 -23.77 -1.62 -2.16
CA GLY A 279 -23.10 -1.71 -0.86
C GLY A 279 -22.24 -2.95 -0.67
N SER A 280 -21.76 -3.14 0.55
CA SER A 280 -20.76 -4.16 0.91
C SER A 280 -21.33 -5.52 1.29
N SER A 281 -22.61 -5.57 1.68
CA SER A 281 -23.27 -6.77 2.20
C SER A 281 -24.78 -6.68 1.99
N ARG A 282 -25.43 -7.84 1.85
CA ARG A 282 -26.89 -7.94 1.71
C ARG A 282 -27.43 -8.95 2.71
N LYS A 283 -28.60 -8.66 3.26
CA LYS A 283 -29.34 -9.55 4.17
C LYS A 283 -30.79 -9.58 3.74
N VAL A 284 -31.30 -10.77 3.47
CA VAL A 284 -32.71 -10.98 3.09
C VAL A 284 -33.45 -11.55 4.29
N LEU A 285 -34.64 -11.01 4.55
CA LEU A 285 -35.51 -11.42 5.64
C LEU A 285 -36.91 -11.70 5.08
N ILE A 286 -37.52 -12.82 5.47
CA ILE A 286 -38.93 -13.13 5.20
C ILE A 286 -39.62 -13.24 6.57
N ASN A 287 -40.55 -12.34 6.88
CA ASN A 287 -41.16 -12.21 8.21
C ASN A 287 -40.13 -12.24 9.35
N SER A 288 -39.05 -11.46 9.21
CA SER A 288 -37.92 -11.37 10.16
C SER A 288 -37.04 -12.63 10.27
N LEU A 289 -37.35 -13.71 9.56
CA LEU A 289 -36.48 -14.89 9.47
C LEU A 289 -35.42 -14.69 8.39
N ALA A 290 -34.18 -15.02 8.72
CA ALA A 290 -33.08 -14.95 7.77
C ALA A 290 -33.33 -15.88 6.58
N CYS A 291 -33.28 -15.32 5.37
CA CYS A 291 -33.22 -16.06 4.11
C CYS A 291 -31.76 -16.03 3.63
N PRO A 292 -30.98 -17.10 3.84
CA PRO A 292 -29.56 -17.11 3.50
C PRO A 292 -29.37 -16.97 1.99
N LEU A 293 -28.44 -16.09 1.60
CA LEU A 293 -28.05 -15.94 0.21
C LEU A 293 -27.31 -17.19 -0.25
N ILE A 294 -27.78 -17.78 -1.36
CA ILE A 294 -27.09 -18.86 -2.04
C ILE A 294 -26.11 -18.21 -3.01
N ARG A 295 -24.84 -18.60 -2.93
CA ARG A 295 -23.74 -18.04 -3.71
C ARG A 295 -23.36 -18.96 -4.86
#